data_AF-A0A3N5TYE5-F1
#
_entry.id   AF-A0A3N5TYE5-F1
#
_cell.length_a   1.000
_cell.length_b   1.000
_cell.length_c   1.000
_cell.angle_alpha   90.00
_cell.angle_beta   90.00
_cell.angle_gamma   90.00
#
_symmetry.space_group_name_H-M   'P 1'
#
loop_
_entity.id
_entity.type
_entity.pdbx_description
1 polymer ?
#
loop_
_entity_poly.entity_id
_entity_poly.type
_entity_poly.pdbx_seq_one_letter_code
_entity_poly.pdbx_strand_id
1 'polypeptide(L)' 'MIAYEFYHRTREREQLIGILPERRASRERITQESIMKWVRMIFGDSGVDFKNVYFVKVEL' A
#
# COMPACT_ATOMS: atom_id res chain seq x y z
N MET A 1 -5.94 -14.89 -5.51
CA MET A 1 -6.50 -13.53 -5.31
C MET A 1 -5.33 -12.56 -5.12
N ILE A 2 -5.42 -11.28 -5.47
CA ILE A 2 -4.26 -10.34 -5.30
C ILE A 2 -4.57 -9.38 -4.16
N ALA A 3 -3.56 -9.07 -3.34
CA ALA A 3 -3.61 -7.98 -2.38
C ALA A 3 -2.34 -7.12 -2.49
N TYR A 4 -2.46 -5.84 -2.11
CA TYR A 4 -1.33 -4.94 -1.94
C TYR A 4 -1.13 -4.66 -0.46
N GLU A 5 -0.02 -5.12 0.08
CA GLU A 5 0.36 -4.85 1.46
C GLU A 5 1.26 -3.63 1.50
N PHE A 6 0.99 -2.70 2.42
CA PHE A 6 1.72 -1.46 2.58
C PHE A 6 2.58 -1.53 3.82
N TYR A 7 3.84 -1.14 3.67
CA TYR A 7 4.83 -1.16 4.72
C TYR A 7 5.43 0.22 4.90
N HIS A 8 5.59 0.64 6.16
CA HIS A 8 6.40 1.79 6.53
C HIS A 8 7.76 1.30 7.02
N ARG A 9 8.82 1.69 6.31
CA ARG A 9 10.20 1.36 6.66
C ARG A 9 10.71 2.35 7.70
N THR A 10 11.01 1.85 8.89
CA THR A 10 11.77 2.58 9.91
C THR A 10 13.23 2.11 9.89
N ARG A 11 14.11 2.78 10.64
CA ARG A 11 15.54 2.38 10.74
C ARG A 11 15.74 0.96 11.27
N GLU A 12 14.81 0.47 12.09
CA GLU A 12 14.96 -0.78 12.83
C GLU A 12 14.08 -1.90 12.30
N ARG A 13 12.93 -1.56 11.70
CA ARG A 13 11.95 -2.55 11.23
C ARG A 13 11.03 -2.03 10.13
N GLU A 14 10.44 -2.98 9.41
CA GLU A 14 9.34 -2.75 8.48
C GLU A 14 8.03 -3.00 9.24
N GLN A 15 7.10 -2.05 9.17
CA GLN A 15 5.80 -2.15 9.85
C GLN A 15 4.70 -2.24 8.80
N LEU A 16 3.88 -3.29 8.85
CA LEU A 16 2.67 -3.37 8.05
C LEU A 16 1.70 -2.27 8.50
N ILE A 17 1.34 -1.38 7.59
CA ILE A 17 0.42 -0.27 7.88
C ILE A 17 -0.96 -0.47 7.26
N GLY A 18 -1.10 -1.29 6.22
CA GLY A 18 -2.40 -1.55 5.62
C GLY A 18 -2.38 -2.61 4.52
N ILE A 19 -3.57 -3.09 4.17
CA ILE A 19 -3.77 -4.06 3.10
C ILE A 19 -4.90 -3.56 2.21
N LEU A 20 -4.65 -3.49 0.90
CA LEU A 20 -5.65 -3.21 -0.13
C LEU A 20 -5.93 -4.50 -0.92
N PRO A 21 -7.04 -5.21 -0.65
CA PRO A 21 -7.45 -6.36 -1.45
C PRO A 21 -7.86 -5.92 -2.85
N GLU A 22 -7.29 -6.53 -3.89
CA GLU A 22 -7.73 -6.29 -5.27
C GLU A 22 -8.94 -7.15 -5.58
N ARG A 23 -10.10 -6.50 -5.65
CA ARG A 23 -11.40 -7.14 -5.87
C ARG A 23 -11.89 -7.03 -7.32
N ARG A 24 -11.24 -6.23 -8.17
CA ARG A 24 -11.64 -6.07 -9.57
C ARG A 24 -11.10 -7.21 -10.41
N ALA A 25 -11.94 -7.70 -11.33
CA ALA A 25 -11.54 -8.68 -12.33
C ALA A 25 -10.56 -8.09 -13.37
N SER A 26 -10.69 -6.80 -13.70
CA SER A 26 -9.81 -6.09 -14.64
C SER A 26 -8.61 -5.47 -13.91
N ARG A 27 -7.52 -6.25 -13.85
CA ARG A 27 -6.27 -5.88 -13.17
C ARG A 27 -5.48 -4.76 -13.87
N GLU A 28 -5.76 -4.51 -15.14
CA GLU A 28 -5.02 -3.56 -15.99
C GLU A 28 -5.22 -2.08 -15.58
N ARG A 29 -6.28 -1.78 -14.82
CA ARG A 29 -6.59 -0.40 -14.41
C ARG A 29 -5.85 0.04 -13.15
N ILE A 30 -5.23 -0.87 -12.40
CA ILE A 30 -4.56 -0.47 -11.16
C ILE A 30 -3.11 -0.08 -11.41
N THR A 31 -2.81 1.18 -11.14
CA THR A 31 -1.47 1.74 -11.29
C THR A 31 -0.79 1.87 -9.93
N GLN A 32 0.54 1.90 -9.94
CA GLN A 32 1.33 2.24 -8.76
C GLN A 32 0.88 3.55 -8.11
N GLU A 33 0.55 4.56 -8.93
CA GLU A 33 0.04 5.84 -8.44
C GLU A 33 -1.29 5.69 -7.70
N SER A 34 -2.24 4.90 -8.24
CA SER A 34 -3.53 4.65 -7.60
C SER A 34 -3.37 3.96 -6.24
N ILE A 35 -2.47 2.99 -6.17
CA ILE A 35 -2.12 2.25 -4.94
C ILE A 35 -1.53 3.21 -3.91
N MET A 36 -0.58 4.06 -4.31
CA MET A 36 0.04 5.05 -3.41
C MET A 36 -0.91 6.19 -3.02
N LYS A 37 -1.84 6.57 -3.89
CA LYS A 37 -2.88 7.55 -3.56
C LYS A 37 -3.84 7.01 -2.51
N TRP A 38 -4.17 5.72 -2.58
CA TRP A 38 -5.02 5.08 -1.58
C TRP A 38 -4.38 5.13 -0.19
N VAL A 39 -3.10 4.74 -0.05
CA VAL A 39 -2.44 4.78 1.27
C VAL A 39 -2.32 6.21 1.81
N ARG A 40 -2.07 7.21 0.94
CA ARG A 40 -2.08 8.63 1.34
C ARG A 40 -3.44 9.11 1.82
N MET A 41 -4.52 8.64 1.19
CA MET A 41 -5.87 9.00 1.58
C MET A 41 -6.24 8.43 2.95
N ILE A 42 -5.80 7.20 3.25
CA ILE A 42 -6.12 6.54 4.53
C ILE A 42 -5.22 7.06 5.68
N PHE A 43 -3.95 7.33 5.40
CA PHE A 43 -2.94 7.65 6.42
C PHE A 43 -2.46 9.10 6.40
N GLY A 44 -3.05 9.97 5.57
CA GLY A 44 -2.58 11.35 5.35
C GLY A 44 -2.42 12.16 6.64
N ASP A 45 -3.35 12.00 7.58
CA ASP A 45 -3.36 12.71 8.86
C ASP A 45 -2.72 11.92 10.02
N SER A 46 -2.20 10.72 9.75
CA SER A 46 -1.67 9.82 10.78
C SER A 46 -0.21 10.08 11.18
N GLY A 47 0.45 11.05 10.54
CA GLY A 47 1.87 11.36 10.77
C GLY A 47 2.85 10.37 10.14
N VAL A 48 2.38 9.48 9.24
CA VAL A 48 3.21 8.55 8.48
C VAL A 48 4.07 9.30 7.44
N ASP A 49 5.38 9.02 7.42
CA ASP A 49 6.26 9.53 6.38
C ASP A 49 6.16 8.68 5.12
N PHE A 50 5.37 9.15 4.16
CA PHE A 50 5.15 8.47 2.87
C PHE A 50 6.41 8.30 2.02
N LYS A 51 7.52 9.00 2.31
CA LYS A 51 8.80 8.76 1.60
C LYS A 51 9.38 7.38 1.93
N ASN A 52 9.04 6.86 3.11
CA ASN A 52 9.49 5.55 3.58
C ASN A 52 8.40 4.48 3.46
N VAL A 53 7.31 4.77 2.74
CA VAL A 53 6.24 3.81 2.47
C VAL A 53 6.46 3.13 1.13
N TYR A 54 6.38 1.81 1.13
CA TYR A 54 6.34 0.99 -0.09
C TYR A 54 5.19 -0.02 0.01
N PHE A 55 4.89 -0.67 -1.11
CA PHE A 55 3.94 -1.77 -1.12
C PHE A 55 4.53 -2.98 -1.84
N VAL A 56 3.99 -4.14 -1.52
CA VAL A 56 4.26 -5.40 -2.22
C VAL A 56 2.94 -5.97 -2.72
N LYS A 57 3.00 -6.61 -3.90
CA LYS A 57 1.88 -7.35 -4.45
C LYS A 57 1.97 -8.80 -3.96
N VAL A 58 0.94 -9.26 -3.28
CA VAL A 58 0.86 -10.64 -2.76
C VAL A 58 -0.21 -11.40 -3.55
N GLU A 59 0.12 -12.61 -3.98
CA GLU A 59 -0.82 -13.55 -4.57
C GLU A 59 -1.24 -14.56 -3.50
N LEU A 60 -2.54 -14.55 -3.19
CA LEU A 60 -3.24 -15.42 -2.24
C LEU A 60 -3.83 -16.64 -2.94
#